data_AF-A0A133VFE0-F1
#
_entry.id   AF-A0A133VFE0-F1
#
_cell.length_a   1.000
_cell.length_b   1.000
_cell.length_c   1.000
_cell.angle_alpha   90.00
_cell.angle_beta   90.00
_cell.angle_gamma   90.00
#
_symmetry.space_group_name_H-M   'P 1'
#
loop_
_entity.id
_entity.type
_entity.pdbx_description
1 polymer ?
#
loop_
_entity_poly.entity_id
_entity_poly.type
_entity_poly.pdbx_seq_one_letter_code
_entity_poly.pdbx_strand_id
1 'polypeptide(L)'
;MASAAIDELKQLCSVKFERKTVPGIKNLPVAVKRLLDEGCDIVMAFGMPGAEPIDKQCAHEASTGLIQAGLGAGKHVIEVFVFEDEADSDKELAELADQRAREHARNVYRLLFKPEELEKLAGTGQREGGPDAGPLRR
;
A
#
# COMPACT_ATOMS: atom_id res chain seq x y z
N MET A 1 -9.69 3.13 -3.24
CA MET A 1 -8.33 3.11 -2.63
C MET A 1 -7.88 4.45 -2.06
N ALA A 2 -7.31 5.39 -2.84
CA ALA A 2 -6.67 6.59 -2.27
C ALA A 2 -7.57 7.42 -1.33
N SER A 3 -8.83 7.64 -1.71
CA SER A 3 -9.79 8.35 -0.86
C SER A 3 -10.03 7.65 0.49
N ALA A 4 -10.08 6.31 0.48
CA ALA A 4 -10.29 5.49 1.67
C ALA A 4 -9.11 5.55 2.63
N ALA A 5 -7.89 5.46 2.09
CA ALA A 5 -6.66 5.60 2.88
C ALA A 5 -6.54 7.00 3.51
N ILE A 6 -6.88 8.06 2.76
CA ILE A 6 -6.87 9.43 3.28
C ILE A 6 -7.93 9.61 4.37
N ASP A 7 -9.14 9.10 4.15
CA ASP A 7 -10.23 9.13 5.13
C ASP A 7 -9.82 8.42 6.43
N GLU A 8 -9.26 7.21 6.33
CA GLU A 8 -8.76 6.45 7.48
C GLU A 8 -7.65 7.20 8.23
N LEU A 9 -6.64 7.73 7.53
CA LEU A 9 -5.53 8.46 8.15
C LEU A 9 -6.00 9.73 8.87
N LYS A 10 -6.97 10.45 8.31
CA LYS A 10 -7.56 11.66 8.96
C LYS A 10 -8.23 11.35 10.29
N GLN A 11 -8.72 10.13 10.49
CA GLN A 11 -9.33 9.72 11.75
C GLN A 11 -8.27 9.33 12.80
N LEU A 12 -7.07 8.93 12.35
CA LEU A 12 -6.00 8.40 13.22
C LEU A 12 -4.94 9.45 13.59
N CYS A 13 -4.65 10.40 12.72
CA CYS A 13 -3.59 11.39 12.92
C CYS A 13 -3.80 12.69 12.15
N SER A 14 -3.04 13.72 12.53
CA SER A 14 -2.98 15.00 11.80
C SER A 14 -1.68 15.07 11.00
N VAL A 15 -1.76 14.84 9.70
CA VAL A 15 -0.62 14.86 8.76
C VAL A 15 -0.94 15.68 7.51
N LYS A 16 0.10 16.12 6.79
CA LYS A 16 -0.04 16.73 5.47
C LYS A 16 -0.16 15.65 4.41
N PHE A 17 -1.11 15.80 3.49
CA PHE A 17 -1.29 14.88 2.37
C PHE A 17 -0.82 15.52 1.07
N GLU A 18 0.08 14.85 0.37
CA GLU A 18 0.42 15.13 -1.02
C GLU A 18 -0.11 14.01 -1.91
N ARG A 19 -0.81 14.36 -2.99
CA ARG A 19 -1.45 13.38 -3.89
C ARG A 19 -1.01 13.61 -5.33
N LYS A 20 -0.54 12.53 -5.97
CA LYS A 20 -0.21 12.50 -7.39
C LYS A 20 -0.82 11.27 -8.04
N THR A 21 -1.46 11.47 -9.19
CA THR A 21 -2.04 10.38 -10.00
C THR A 21 -1.24 10.28 -11.29
N VAL A 22 -0.96 9.05 -11.72
CA VAL A 22 -0.22 8.73 -12.95
C VAL A 22 -1.02 7.75 -13.81
N PRO A 23 -0.72 7.60 -15.12
CA PRO A 23 -1.54 6.79 -16.02
C PRO A 23 -1.64 5.31 -15.64
N GLY A 24 -0.58 4.73 -15.09
CA GLY A 24 -0.58 3.31 -14.72
C GLY A 24 0.59 2.92 -13.83
N ILE A 25 0.63 1.63 -13.51
CA ILE A 25 1.49 1.06 -12.47
C ILE A 25 2.99 1.30 -12.72
N LYS A 26 3.43 1.24 -13.98
CA LYS A 26 4.83 1.48 -14.38
C LYS A 26 5.30 2.92 -14.17
N ASN A 27 4.39 3.86 -13.96
CA ASN A 27 4.72 5.25 -13.67
C ASN A 27 4.78 5.54 -12.16
N LEU A 28 4.32 4.60 -11.30
CA LEU A 28 4.35 4.77 -9.85
C LEU A 28 5.78 4.93 -9.31
N PRO A 29 6.80 4.14 -9.72
CA PRO A 29 8.16 4.26 -9.16
C PRO A 29 8.73 5.69 -9.22
N VAL A 30 8.64 6.33 -10.39
CA VAL A 30 9.14 7.69 -10.58
C VAL A 30 8.29 8.71 -9.81
N ALA A 31 6.97 8.54 -9.75
CA ALA A 31 6.10 9.42 -8.99
C ALA A 31 6.37 9.35 -7.49
N VAL A 32 6.55 8.13 -6.96
CA VAL A 32 6.90 7.88 -5.57
C VAL A 32 8.26 8.47 -5.24
N LYS A 33 9.30 8.18 -6.05
CA LYS A 33 10.64 8.74 -5.82
C LYS A 33 10.63 10.26 -5.74
N ARG A 34 9.88 10.91 -6.65
CA ARG A 34 9.73 12.37 -6.64
C ARG A 34 9.05 12.89 -5.38
N LEU A 35 7.97 12.27 -4.92
CA LEU A 35 7.28 12.67 -3.68
C LEU A 35 8.20 12.54 -2.46
N LEU A 36 9.01 11.47 -2.41
CA LEU A 36 9.99 11.26 -1.34
C LEU A 36 11.09 12.33 -1.35
N ASP A 37 11.59 12.69 -2.54
CA ASP A 37 12.60 13.74 -2.73
C ASP A 37 12.04 15.15 -2.45
N GLU A 38 10.76 15.36 -2.73
CA GLU A 38 10.01 16.59 -2.45
C GLU A 38 9.63 16.73 -0.95
N GLY A 39 10.01 15.75 -0.11
CA GLY A 39 9.97 15.84 1.34
C GLY A 39 8.93 14.96 2.04
N CYS A 40 8.18 14.12 1.33
CA CYS A 40 7.25 13.19 1.99
C CYS A 40 8.02 12.17 2.84
N ASP A 41 7.58 11.91 4.08
CA ASP A 41 8.23 10.97 5.00
C ASP A 41 7.96 9.50 4.65
N ILE A 42 6.77 9.24 4.10
CA ILE A 42 6.29 7.92 3.66
C ILE A 42 5.33 8.12 2.49
N VAL A 43 5.28 7.17 1.57
CA VAL A 43 4.36 7.23 0.41
C VAL A 43 3.59 5.91 0.29
N MET A 44 2.27 6.01 0.07
CA MET A 44 1.45 4.87 -0.33
C MET A 44 1.31 4.84 -1.86
N ALA A 45 1.58 3.69 -2.48
CA ALA A 45 1.50 3.49 -3.92
C ALA A 45 0.33 2.56 -4.25
N PHE A 46 -0.75 3.13 -4.79
CA PHE A 46 -1.96 2.37 -5.14
C PHE A 46 -1.93 1.92 -6.60
N GLY A 47 -2.24 0.65 -6.85
CA GLY A 47 -2.32 0.08 -8.20
C GLY A 47 -3.36 -1.02 -8.28
N MET A 48 -3.95 -1.19 -9.46
CA MET A 48 -4.89 -2.28 -9.74
C MET A 48 -4.43 -2.99 -11.02
N PRO A 49 -3.53 -3.98 -10.92
CA PRO A 49 -3.10 -4.75 -12.08
C PRO A 49 -4.22 -5.64 -12.61
N GLY A 50 -4.26 -5.84 -13.93
CA GLY A 50 -5.15 -6.81 -14.55
C GLY A 50 -4.78 -8.26 -14.22
N ALA A 51 -5.67 -9.17 -14.62
CA ALA A 51 -5.55 -10.61 -14.34
C ALA A 51 -4.52 -11.34 -15.26
N GLU A 52 -4.20 -10.77 -16.42
CA GLU A 52 -3.40 -11.46 -17.42
C GLU A 52 -1.93 -11.63 -16.96
N PRO A 53 -1.22 -12.67 -17.42
CA PRO A 53 0.19 -12.88 -17.06
C PRO A 53 1.09 -11.67 -17.37
N ILE A 54 0.77 -10.93 -18.44
CA ILE A 54 1.50 -9.71 -18.82
C ILE A 54 1.28 -8.57 -17.81
N ASP A 55 0.10 -8.49 -17.21
CA ASP A 55 -0.22 -7.50 -16.19
C ASP A 55 0.51 -7.82 -14.89
N LYS A 56 0.59 -9.10 -14.52
CA LYS A 56 1.38 -9.57 -13.37
C LYS A 56 2.87 -9.28 -13.54
N GLN A 57 3.41 -9.47 -14.74
CA GLN A 57 4.79 -9.10 -15.07
C GLN A 57 4.99 -7.58 -14.95
N CYS A 58 4.09 -6.76 -15.51
CA CYS A 58 4.15 -5.31 -15.39
C CYS A 58 4.06 -4.86 -13.92
N ALA A 59 3.24 -5.53 -13.11
CA ALA A 59 3.12 -5.25 -11.68
C ALA A 59 4.42 -5.57 -10.95
N HIS A 60 5.03 -6.72 -11.22
CA HIS A 60 6.32 -7.10 -10.66
C HIS A 60 7.44 -6.10 -10.98
N GLU A 61 7.50 -5.61 -12.23
CA GLU A 61 8.44 -4.57 -12.65
C GLU A 61 8.20 -3.26 -11.88
N ALA A 62 6.92 -2.88 -11.70
CA ALA A 62 6.57 -1.71 -10.91
C ALA A 62 6.94 -1.88 -9.43
N SER A 63 6.66 -3.02 -8.81
CA SER A 63 7.04 -3.32 -7.41
C SER A 63 8.56 -3.25 -7.23
N THR A 64 9.33 -3.77 -8.18
CA THR A 64 10.80 -3.65 -8.16
C THR A 64 11.25 -2.19 -8.20
N GLY A 65 10.62 -1.37 -9.06
CA GLY A 65 10.87 0.06 -9.09
C GLY A 65 10.49 0.79 -7.79
N LEU A 66 9.40 0.39 -7.14
CA LEU A 66 8.97 0.94 -5.84
C LEU A 66 9.97 0.62 -4.73
N ILE A 67 10.49 -0.62 -4.70
CA ILE A 67 11.56 -1.02 -3.78
C ILE A 67 12.80 -0.15 -4.00
N GLN A 68 13.24 0.01 -5.26
CA GLN A 68 14.39 0.85 -5.59
C GLN A 68 14.17 2.32 -5.18
N ALA A 69 12.96 2.85 -5.38
CA ALA A 69 12.62 4.21 -4.98
C ALA A 69 12.70 4.41 -3.47
N GLY A 70 12.15 3.47 -2.68
CA GLY A 70 12.21 3.50 -1.22
C GLY A 70 13.64 3.38 -0.69
N LEU A 71 14.41 2.41 -1.20
CA LEU A 71 15.82 2.22 -0.84
C LEU A 71 16.66 3.46 -1.18
N GLY A 72 16.47 4.03 -2.37
CA GLY A 72 17.20 5.22 -2.81
C GLY A 72 16.86 6.49 -2.03
N ALA A 73 15.72 6.52 -1.32
CA ALA A 73 15.32 7.63 -0.46
C ALA A 73 15.55 7.34 1.04
N GLY A 74 15.86 6.10 1.42
CA GLY A 74 15.92 5.68 2.82
C GLY A 74 14.57 5.80 3.55
N LYS A 75 13.45 5.70 2.81
CA LYS A 75 12.09 5.94 3.30
C LYS A 75 11.15 4.80 2.89
N HIS A 76 10.12 4.59 3.69
CA HIS A 76 9.13 3.54 3.40
C HIS A 76 8.23 3.91 2.22
N VAL A 77 7.96 2.90 1.39
CA VAL A 77 6.94 2.94 0.35
C VAL A 77 5.98 1.80 0.62
N ILE A 78 4.71 2.12 0.85
CA ILE A 78 3.66 1.13 1.12
C ILE A 78 2.95 0.82 -0.19
N GLU A 79 3.32 -0.31 -0.79
CA GLU A 79 2.66 -0.83 -1.99
C GLU A 79 1.28 -1.37 -1.64
N VAL A 80 0.26 -0.89 -2.35
CA VAL A 80 -1.14 -1.29 -2.18
C VAL A 80 -1.67 -1.69 -3.54
N PHE A 81 -1.32 -2.90 -3.97
CA PHE A 81 -1.83 -3.50 -5.20
C PHE A 81 -3.00 -4.43 -4.92
N VAL A 82 -4.00 -4.37 -5.79
CA VAL A 82 -5.16 -5.26 -5.78
C VAL A 82 -5.32 -5.78 -7.19
N PHE A 83 -5.07 -7.07 -7.41
CA PHE A 83 -5.21 -7.67 -8.73
C PHE A 83 -6.68 -7.96 -9.00
N GLU A 84 -7.10 -7.77 -10.25
CA GLU A 84 -8.49 -8.00 -10.66
C GLU A 84 -8.95 -9.45 -10.43
N ASP A 85 -8.03 -10.42 -10.41
CA ASP A 85 -8.31 -11.84 -10.16
C ASP A 85 -8.31 -12.24 -8.68
N GLU A 86 -8.21 -11.28 -7.74
CA GLU A 86 -8.37 -11.55 -6.30
C GLU A 86 -9.83 -11.64 -5.84
N ALA A 87 -10.78 -11.27 -6.70
CA ALA A 87 -12.21 -11.25 -6.37
C ALA A 87 -13.05 -11.79 -7.54
N ASP A 88 -14.20 -12.40 -7.24
CA ASP A 88 -15.05 -13.03 -8.25
C ASP A 88 -16.03 -12.03 -8.90
N SER A 89 -16.11 -10.80 -8.38
CA SER A 89 -16.97 -9.74 -8.91
C SER A 89 -16.40 -8.34 -8.69
N ASP A 90 -16.79 -7.38 -9.53
CA ASP A 90 -16.44 -5.97 -9.40
C ASP A 90 -16.81 -5.39 -8.02
N LYS A 91 -17.91 -5.89 -7.43
CA LYS A 91 -18.35 -5.46 -6.10
C LYS A 91 -17.37 -5.93 -5.03
N GLU A 92 -17.02 -7.21 -5.03
CA GLU A 92 -16.05 -7.77 -4.09
C GLU A 92 -14.66 -7.16 -4.29
N LEU A 93 -14.27 -6.89 -5.55
CA LEU A 93 -13.02 -6.22 -5.87
C LEU A 93 -12.97 -4.80 -5.30
N ALA A 94 -14.08 -4.06 -5.41
CA ALA A 94 -14.19 -2.72 -4.84
C ALA A 94 -14.13 -2.73 -3.31
N GLU A 95 -14.79 -3.69 -2.67
CA GLU A 95 -14.77 -3.89 -1.21
C GLU A 95 -13.36 -4.27 -0.73
N LEU A 96 -12.71 -5.23 -1.40
CA LEU A 96 -11.33 -5.64 -1.13
C LEU A 96 -10.36 -4.48 -1.26
N ALA A 97 -10.48 -3.69 -2.33
CA ALA A 97 -9.62 -2.54 -2.57
C ALA A 97 -9.83 -1.42 -1.55
N ASP A 98 -11.06 -1.19 -1.10
CA ASP A 98 -11.35 -0.25 -0.02
C ASP A 98 -10.71 -0.71 1.30
N GLN A 99 -10.98 -1.96 1.69
CA GLN A 99 -10.48 -2.54 2.94
C GLN A 99 -8.95 -2.57 2.98
N ARG A 100 -8.30 -3.08 1.93
CA ARG A 100 -6.83 -3.16 1.84
C ARG A 100 -6.21 -1.76 1.93
N ALA A 101 -6.80 -0.76 1.30
CA ALA A 101 -6.30 0.61 1.38
C ALA A 101 -6.40 1.18 2.81
N ARG A 102 -7.49 0.90 3.54
CA ARG A 102 -7.68 1.33 4.94
C ARG A 102 -6.73 0.62 5.88
N GLU A 103 -6.52 -0.68 5.71
CA GLU A 103 -5.63 -1.46 6.57
C GLU A 103 -4.15 -1.08 6.36
N HIS A 104 -3.71 -0.85 5.12
CA HIS A 104 -2.40 -0.28 4.88
C HIS A 104 -2.26 1.16 5.39
N ALA A 105 -3.32 1.96 5.40
CA ALA A 105 -3.32 3.28 6.03
C ALA A 105 -3.09 3.18 7.56
N ARG A 106 -3.66 2.17 8.22
CA ARG A 106 -3.36 1.89 9.64
C ARG A 106 -1.90 1.49 9.84
N ASN A 107 -1.31 0.73 8.91
CA ASN A 107 0.12 0.41 8.96
C ASN A 107 1.00 1.65 8.75
N VAL A 108 0.62 2.58 7.87
CA VAL A 108 1.30 3.89 7.75
C VAL A 108 1.25 4.65 9.06
N TYR A 109 0.09 4.70 9.71
CA TYR A 109 -0.04 5.32 11.02
C TYR A 109 0.89 4.69 12.07
N ARG A 110 0.92 3.35 12.14
CA ARG A 110 1.80 2.61 13.04
C ARG A 110 3.28 2.88 12.77
N LEU A 111 3.69 2.86 11.50
CA LEU A 111 5.08 3.16 11.11
C LEU A 111 5.52 4.58 11.50
N LEU A 112 4.63 5.56 11.34
CA LEU A 112 4.95 6.96 11.63
C LEU A 112 4.92 7.28 13.13
N PHE A 113 3.98 6.71 13.88
CA PHE A 113 3.65 7.20 15.23
C PHE A 113 3.68 6.13 16.32
N LYS A 114 3.56 4.86 15.98
CA LYS A 114 3.44 3.76 16.95
C LYS A 114 4.18 2.48 16.52
N PRO A 115 5.49 2.54 16.23
CA PRO A 115 6.24 1.37 15.78
C PRO A 115 6.19 0.21 16.79
N GLU A 116 6.06 0.50 18.09
CA GLU A 116 5.91 -0.49 19.16
C GLU A 116 4.62 -1.34 19.07
N GLU A 117 3.58 -0.86 18.37
CA GLU A 117 2.41 -1.69 18.07
C GLU A 117 2.75 -2.78 17.05
N LEU A 118 3.65 -2.50 16.09
CA LEU A 118 4.09 -3.49 15.09
C LEU A 118 4.92 -4.60 15.75
N GLU A 119 5.73 -4.27 16.76
CA GLU A 119 6.50 -5.26 17.52
C GLU A 119 5.59 -6.27 18.22
N LYS A 120 4.45 -5.83 18.75
CA LYS A 120 3.45 -6.71 19.39
C LYS A 120 2.73 -7.61 18.39
N LEU A 121 2.62 -7.17 17.13
CA LEU A 121 2.00 -7.92 16.04
C LEU A 121 2.99 -8.86 15.34
N ALA A 122 4.28 -8.82 15.70
CA ALA A 122 5.30 -9.66 15.08
C ALA A 122 4.97 -11.15 15.23
N GLY A 123 4.93 -11.86 14.09
CA GLY A 123 4.65 -13.30 14.06
C GLY A 123 3.18 -13.69 14.27
N THR A 124 2.25 -12.73 14.31
CA THR A 124 0.80 -13.01 14.50
C THR A 124 0.02 -13.29 13.21
N GLY A 125 0.66 -13.14 12.04
CA GLY A 125 0.07 -13.47 10.74
C GLY A 125 -0.99 -12.47 10.26
N GLN A 126 -0.82 -11.19 10.57
CA GLN A 126 -1.69 -10.10 10.08
C GLN A 126 -1.73 -10.06 8.55
N ARG A 127 -2.90 -9.75 7.96
CA ARG A 127 -3.08 -9.53 6.52
C ARG A 127 -3.83 -8.24 6.23
N GLU A 128 -3.71 -7.77 4.98
CA GLU A 128 -4.45 -6.62 4.47
C GLU A 128 -5.41 -6.98 3.31
N GLY A 129 -6.69 -6.67 3.49
CA GLY A 129 -7.81 -6.92 2.59
C GLY A 129 -8.61 -8.18 2.94
N GLY A 130 -7.95 -9.22 3.47
CA GLY A 130 -8.57 -10.50 3.83
C GLY A 130 -8.34 -10.86 5.29
N PRO A 131 -8.89 -12.00 5.77
CA PRO A 131 -8.73 -12.45 7.15
C PRO A 131 -7.27 -12.79 7.47
N ASP A 132 -6.85 -12.50 8.70
CA ASP A 132 -5.52 -12.85 9.22
C ASP A 132 -5.23 -14.35 9.10
N ALA A 133 -3.98 -14.70 8.78
CA ALA A 133 -3.52 -16.10 8.74
C ALA A 133 -3.40 -16.71 10.14
N GLY A 134 -3.18 -15.87 11.15
CA GLY A 134 -2.88 -16.29 12.52
C GLY A 134 -1.41 -16.70 12.74
N PRO A 135 -1.01 -16.90 14.00
CA PRO A 135 0.36 -17.27 14.36
C PRO A 135 0.68 -18.73 14.02
N LEU A 136 1.94 -19.00 13.65
CA LEU A 136 2.43 -20.35 13.32
C LEU A 136 2.57 -21.26 14.55
N ARG A 137 2.79 -20.69 15.73
CA ARG A 137 2.89 -21.39 17.02
C ARG A 137 2.25 -20.51 18.08
N ARG A 138 1.42 -21.11 18.95
CA ARG A 138 0.78 -20.44 20.09
C ARG A 138 1.65 -20.53 21.33
#